data_AF-A0A538ELC7-F1
#
_entry.id   AF-A0A538ELC7-F1
#
_cell.length_a   1.000
_cell.length_b   1.000
_cell.length_c   1.000
_cell.angle_alpha   90.00
_cell.angle_beta   90.00
_cell.angle_gamma   90.00
#
_symmetry.space_group_name_H-M   'P 1'
#
loop_
_entity.id
_entity.type
_entity.pdbx_description
1 polymer ?
#
loop_
_entity_poly.entity_id
_entity_poly.type
_entity_poly.pdbx_seq_one_letter_code
_entity_poly.pdbx_strand_id
1 'polypeptide(L)' 'MPSLTPSGTGLLYGGDYNPEQWPDDRWREDVELMRQARVNLVTVGVFGWAQLEPEPGRYNFGW' A
#
# COMPACT_ATOMS: atom_id res chain seq x y z
N MET A 1 8.67 16.47 0.37
CA MET A 1 7.87 16.85 1.55
C MET A 1 8.27 15.94 2.70
N PRO A 2 8.54 16.46 3.91
CA PRO A 2 8.83 15.62 5.07
C PRO A 2 7.62 14.72 5.41
N SER A 3 7.88 13.51 5.90
CA SER A 3 6.84 12.65 6.51
C SER A 3 6.14 13.43 7.63
N LEU A 4 4.82 13.23 7.78
CA LEU A 4 4.08 13.79 8.92
C LEU A 4 4.47 13.13 10.26
N THR A 5 5.12 11.97 10.23
CA THR A 5 5.56 11.22 11.40
C THR A 5 7.00 10.71 11.25
N PRO A 6 8.02 11.59 11.19
CA PRO A 6 9.41 11.19 10.96
C PRO A 6 10.01 10.32 12.09
N SER A 7 9.51 10.48 13.31
CA SER A 7 9.91 9.74 14.51
C SER A 7 9.07 8.48 14.78
N GLY A 8 8.13 8.14 13.89
CA GLY A 8 7.12 7.09 14.15
C GLY A 8 6.07 7.48 15.20
N THR A 9 6.05 8.74 15.63
CA THR A 9 5.08 9.28 16.60
C THR A 9 4.26 10.39 15.94
N GLY A 10 2.95 10.40 16.20
CA GLY A 10 1.99 11.35 15.63
C GLY A 10 0.69 10.66 15.16
N LEU A 11 -0.23 11.43 14.57
CA LEU A 11 -1.46 10.88 14.01
C LEU A 11 -1.19 10.15 12.70
N LEU A 12 -1.66 8.90 12.61
CA LEU A 12 -1.65 8.12 11.38
C LEU A 12 -2.92 8.43 10.59
N TYR A 13 -2.76 8.61 9.28
CA TYR A 13 -3.81 8.98 8.36
C TYR A 13 -3.62 8.25 7.03
N GLY A 14 -4.70 7.59 6.58
CA GLY A 14 -4.79 6.83 5.36
C GLY A 14 -5.87 5.77 5.49
N GLY A 15 -5.63 4.58 4.93
CA GLY A 15 -6.60 3.49 4.95
C GLY A 15 -6.12 2.29 4.14
N ASP A 16 -7.06 1.44 3.76
CA ASP A 16 -6.79 0.28 2.92
C ASP A 16 -6.36 0.73 1.52
N TYR A 17 -5.25 0.16 1.05
CA TYR A 17 -4.72 0.36 -0.28
C TYR A 17 -4.48 -1.01 -0.92
N ASN A 18 -5.12 -1.23 -2.07
CA ASN A 18 -5.07 -2.49 -2.81
C ASN A 18 -4.37 -2.26 -4.16
N PRO A 19 -3.04 -1.99 -4.19
CA PRO A 19 -2.30 -1.77 -5.43
C PRO A 19 -2.44 -2.95 -6.40
N GLU A 20 -2.58 -4.15 -5.86
CA GLU A 20 -2.67 -5.41 -6.59
C GLU A 20 -3.93 -5.57 -7.45
N GLN A 21 -4.90 -4.66 -7.30
CA GLN A 21 -6.13 -4.63 -8.08
C GLN A 21 -6.02 -3.70 -9.32
N TRP A 22 -4.92 -2.96 -9.44
CA TRP A 22 -4.69 -1.98 -10.49
C TRP A 22 -3.38 -2.25 -11.22
N PRO A 23 -3.25 -1.87 -12.51
CA PRO A 23 -1.99 -1.98 -13.22
C PRO A 23 -0.89 -1.15 -12.56
N ASP A 24 0.34 -1.64 -12.57
CA ASP A 24 1.48 -1.07 -11.83
C ASP A 24 1.83 0.37 -12.25
N ASP A 25 1.42 0.80 -13.44
CA ASP A 25 1.60 2.17 -13.92
C ASP A 25 0.79 3.20 -13.10
N ARG A 26 -0.24 2.75 -12.36
CA ARG A 26 -1.05 3.59 -11.45
C ARG A 26 -0.37 3.86 -10.12
N TRP A 27 0.50 2.98 -9.63
CA TRP A 27 1.03 3.10 -8.27
C TRP A 27 1.80 4.40 -8.05
N ARG A 28 2.48 4.92 -9.08
CA ARG A 28 3.17 6.21 -9.01
C ARG A 28 2.20 7.39 -8.84
N GLU A 29 1.08 7.36 -9.55
CA GLU A 29 0.03 8.38 -9.43
C GLU A 29 -0.62 8.31 -8.05
N ASP A 30 -0.94 7.11 -7.56
CA ASP A 30 -1.51 6.89 -6.23
C ASP A 30 -0.63 7.47 -5.13
N VAL A 31 0.68 7.17 -5.15
CA VAL A 31 1.64 7.69 -4.17
C VAL A 31 1.75 9.22 -4.23
N GLU A 32 1.66 9.81 -5.42
CA GLU A 32 1.70 11.26 -5.58
C GLU A 32 0.43 11.92 -5.00
N LEU A 33 -0.76 11.35 -5.28
CA LEU A 33 -2.02 11.81 -4.71
C LEU A 33 -2.05 11.61 -3.17
N MET A 34 -1.55 10.49 -2.67
CA MET A 34 -1.40 10.24 -1.23
C MET A 34 -0.52 11.29 -0.56
N ARG A 35 0.60 11.69 -1.18
CA ARG A 35 1.46 12.77 -0.67
C ARG A 35 0.75 14.11 -0.64
N GLN A 36 -0.03 14.43 -1.66
CA GLN A 36 -0.84 15.66 -1.71
C GLN A 36 -1.92 15.67 -0.63
N ALA A 37 -2.57 14.53 -0.39
CA ALA A 37 -3.54 14.33 0.69
C ALA A 37 -2.92 14.19 2.08
N ARG A 38 -1.60 14.11 2.17
CA ARG A 38 -0.82 13.87 3.40
C ARG A 38 -1.12 12.53 4.09
N VAL A 39 -1.43 11.50 3.31
CA VAL A 39 -1.46 10.11 3.78
C VAL A 39 -0.05 9.71 4.24
N ASN A 40 0.04 9.04 5.38
CA ASN A 40 1.31 8.60 5.98
C ASN A 40 1.31 7.11 6.41
N LEU A 41 0.18 6.41 6.25
CA LEU A 41 0.04 4.99 6.52
C LEU A 41 -0.98 4.40 5.54
N VAL A 42 -0.71 3.21 5.02
CA VAL A 42 -1.71 2.41 4.29
C VAL A 42 -1.69 0.96 4.76
N THR A 43 -2.84 0.30 4.72
CA THR A 43 -2.99 -1.13 4.98
C THR A 43 -3.02 -1.87 3.64
N VAL A 44 -2.08 -2.77 3.39
CA VAL A 44 -2.00 -3.53 2.14
C VAL A 44 -2.25 -5.01 2.37
N GLY A 45 -2.69 -5.73 1.33
CA GLY A 45 -2.78 -7.19 1.35
C GLY A 45 -3.91 -7.77 2.22
N VAL A 46 -4.87 -6.95 2.69
CA VAL A 46 -6.02 -7.39 3.50
C VAL A 46 -6.78 -8.55 2.84
N PHE A 47 -6.90 -8.50 1.51
CA PHE A 47 -7.54 -9.54 0.70
C PHE A 47 -6.58 -10.23 -0.28
N GLY A 48 -5.27 -10.15 -0.04
CA GLY A 48 -4.23 -10.59 -0.97
C GLY A 48 -3.97 -12.09 -1.02
N TRP A 49 -4.65 -12.93 -0.22
CA TRP A 49 -4.27 -14.33 -0.03
C TRP A 49 -4.21 -15.12 -1.35
N ALA A 50 -5.20 -14.97 -2.24
CA ALA A 50 -5.23 -15.70 -3.50
C ALA A 50 -4.09 -15.32 -4.47
N GLN A 51 -3.50 -14.13 -4.31
CA GLN A 51 -2.32 -13.73 -5.09
C GLN A 51 -1.02 -14.16 -4.40
N LEU A 52 -0.98 -14.09 -3.07
CA LEU A 52 0.18 -14.49 -2.27
C LEU A 52 0.37 -16.01 -2.26
N GLU A 53 -0.71 -16.79 -2.22
CA GLU A 53 -0.71 -18.25 -2.25
C GLU A 53 -1.79 -18.74 -3.25
N PRO A 54 -1.52 -18.63 -4.57
CA PRO A 54 -2.46 -19.06 -5.61
C PRO A 54 -2.72 -20.57 -5.60
N GLU A 55 -1.79 -21.36 -5.09
CA GLU A 55 -1.92 -22.79 -4.85
C GLU A 55 -1.36 -23.14 -3.47
N PRO A 56 -1.92 -24.12 -2.74
CA PRO A 56 -1.44 -24.50 -1.42
C PRO A 56 0.08 -24.77 -1.39
N GLY A 57 0.79 -24.05 -0.53
CA GLY A 57 2.25 -24.13 -0.37
C GLY A 57 3.06 -23.44 -1.47
N ARG A 58 2.43 -22.85 -2.50
CA ARG A 58 3.11 -22.09 -3.56
C ARG A 58 2.90 -20.60 -3.34
N TYR A 59 3.94 -19.93 -2.84
CA TYR A 59 3.91 -18.50 -2.57
C TYR A 59 4.42 -17.64 -3.73
N ASN A 60 3.76 -16.51 -3.98
CA ASN A 60 4.21 -15.46 -4.88
C ASN A 60 4.25 -14.11 -4.15
N PHE A 61 5.45 -13.58 -3.95
CA PHE A 61 5.68 -12.27 -3.34
C PHE A 61 6.16 -11.22 -4.36
N GLY A 62 6.11 -11.55 -5.66
CA GLY A 62 6.49 -10.63 -6.73
C GLY A 62 5.39 -9.63 -7.00
N TRP A 63 5.69 -8.36 -6.69
CA TRP A 63 4.98 -7.15 -7.09
C TRP A 63 6.02 -6.10 -7.46
#